data_AF-A0A1Y3KH53-F1
#
_entry.id   AF-A0A1Y3KH53-F1
#
_cell.length_a   1.000
_cell.length_b   1.000
_cell.length_c   1.000
_cell.angle_alpha   90.00
_cell.angle_beta   90.00
_cell.angle_gamma   90.00
#
_symmetry.space_group_name_H-M   'P 1'
#
loop_
_entity.id
_entity.type
_entity.pdbx_description
1 polymer ?
#
loop_
_entity_poly.entity_id
_entity_poly.type
_entity_poly.pdbx_seq_one_letter_code
_entity_poly.pdbx_strand_id
1 'polypeptide(L)'
;MTESHRPPHAPEPAPIDTIEDKMGSVQPLDFDQDPPVTDTHYDPSDDDLTPETLIPEDGARSADEVGGDHPADWDLSVVDEDDIGGGNGLDEAELARRDPLDGKRER
;
A
#
# COMPACT_ATOMS: atom_id res chain seq x y z
N MET A 1 -6.03 -41.58 -15.33
CA MET A 1 -4.67 -41.34 -14.80
C MET A 1 -3.72 -41.74 -15.91
N THR A 2 -3.13 -40.78 -16.60
CA THR A 2 -2.26 -41.03 -17.75
C THR A 2 -0.93 -41.58 -17.27
N GLU A 3 -0.53 -42.76 -17.77
CA GLU A 3 0.78 -43.35 -17.55
C GLU A 3 1.89 -42.35 -17.92
N SER A 4 2.88 -42.19 -17.04
CA SER A 4 4.09 -41.43 -17.33
C SER A 4 4.89 -42.14 -18.42
N HIS A 5 4.86 -41.63 -19.65
CA HIS A 5 5.62 -42.11 -20.80
C HIS A 5 7.14 -41.80 -20.72
N ARG A 6 7.78 -42.01 -19.56
CA ARG A 6 9.25 -41.93 -19.47
C ARG A 6 9.84 -43.27 -19.93
N PRO A 7 10.72 -43.30 -20.94
CA PRO A 7 11.44 -44.53 -21.29
C PRO A 7 12.31 -45.00 -20.12
N PRO A 8 12.41 -46.32 -19.88
CA PRO A 8 13.24 -46.85 -18.80
C PRO A 8 14.70 -46.41 -19.00
N HIS A 9 15.33 -45.96 -17.92
CA HIS A 9 16.73 -45.48 -17.88
C HIS A 9 17.00 -44.10 -18.50
N ALA A 10 15.99 -43.30 -18.82
CA ALA A 10 16.22 -41.90 -19.14
C ALA A 10 16.71 -41.13 -17.90
N PRO A 11 17.75 -40.26 -18.03
CA PRO A 11 18.15 -39.38 -16.95
C PRO A 11 16.97 -38.49 -16.54
N GLU A 12 16.84 -38.25 -15.25
CA GLU A 12 15.82 -37.35 -14.73
C GLU A 12 16.10 -35.92 -15.22
N PRO A 13 15.10 -35.20 -15.77
CA PRO A 13 15.30 -33.81 -16.17
C PRO A 13 15.62 -32.96 -14.94
N ALA A 14 16.50 -31.98 -15.13
CA ALA A 14 16.79 -31.01 -14.08
C ALA A 14 15.49 -30.29 -13.67
N PRO A 15 15.34 -29.93 -12.38
CA PRO A 15 14.25 -29.07 -11.93
C PRO A 15 14.22 -27.77 -12.72
N ILE A 16 13.04 -27.38 -13.21
CA ILE A 16 12.84 -26.18 -14.05
C ILE A 16 12.97 -24.90 -13.22
N ASP A 17 12.59 -24.96 -11.94
CA ASP A 17 12.51 -23.80 -11.06
C ASP A 17 13.57 -23.89 -9.97
N THR A 18 14.84 -23.69 -10.33
CA THR A 18 15.91 -23.58 -9.32
C THR A 18 15.85 -22.22 -8.63
N ILE A 19 16.56 -22.08 -7.51
CA ILE A 19 16.64 -20.78 -6.84
C ILE A 19 17.27 -19.72 -7.74
N GLU A 20 18.16 -20.12 -8.66
CA GLU A 20 18.82 -19.21 -9.59
C GLU A 20 17.85 -18.73 -10.68
N ASP A 21 16.96 -19.60 -11.16
CA ASP A 21 15.92 -19.19 -12.13
C ASP A 21 14.88 -18.27 -11.48
N LYS A 22 14.59 -18.48 -10.19
CA LYS A 22 13.59 -17.70 -9.44
C LYS A 22 14.11 -16.36 -8.91
N MET A 23 15.31 -16.36 -8.34
CA MET A 23 15.90 -15.21 -7.63
C MET A 23 17.05 -14.57 -8.41
N GLY A 24 17.46 -15.13 -9.55
CA GLY A 24 18.71 -14.77 -10.24
C GLY A 24 19.95 -15.42 -9.60
N SER A 25 21.11 -15.25 -10.24
CA SER A 25 22.39 -15.71 -9.69
C SER A 25 22.76 -14.94 -8.41
N VAL A 26 23.06 -15.64 -7.32
CA VAL A 26 23.51 -15.01 -6.06
C VAL A 26 25.02 -14.78 -6.14
N GLN A 27 25.45 -13.52 -6.25
CA GLN A 27 26.86 -13.13 -6.19
C GLN A 27 27.28 -12.81 -4.75
N PRO A 28 28.50 -13.18 -4.31
CA PRO A 28 29.02 -12.75 -3.02
C PRO A 28 29.16 -11.22 -2.99
N LEU A 29 28.70 -10.60 -1.91
CA LEU A 29 28.87 -9.18 -1.69
C LEU A 29 30.36 -8.87 -1.47
N ASP A 30 30.88 -7.91 -2.22
CA ASP A 30 32.21 -7.32 -2.01
C ASP A 30 32.06 -6.11 -1.09
N PHE A 31 32.62 -6.20 0.12
CA PHE A 31 32.59 -5.13 1.13
C PHE A 31 33.76 -4.16 1.01
N ASP A 32 34.75 -4.47 0.16
CA ASP A 32 35.88 -3.58 -0.15
C ASP A 32 35.53 -2.58 -1.27
N GLN A 33 34.39 -2.79 -1.94
CA GLN A 33 33.79 -1.82 -2.85
C GLN A 33 33.26 -0.63 -2.04
N ASP A 34 33.64 0.59 -2.43
CA ASP A 34 33.09 1.80 -1.81
C ASP A 34 31.54 1.74 -1.82
N PRO A 35 30.88 2.00 -0.68
CA PRO A 35 29.42 2.07 -0.65
C PRO A 35 28.97 3.10 -1.67
N PRO A 36 27.80 2.91 -2.31
CA PRO A 36 27.26 3.91 -3.21
C PRO A 36 27.28 5.26 -2.50
N VAL A 37 27.87 6.26 -3.15
CA VAL A 37 27.95 7.62 -2.63
C VAL A 37 26.55 8.05 -2.21
N THR A 38 26.34 8.19 -0.90
CA THR A 38 25.19 8.92 -0.40
C THR A 38 25.36 10.34 -0.88
N ASP A 39 24.43 10.84 -1.69
CA ASP A 39 24.47 12.20 -2.21
C ASP A 39 24.58 13.18 -1.04
N THR A 40 25.72 13.86 -0.93
CA THR A 40 26.00 14.83 0.13
C THR A 40 25.27 16.16 -0.09
N HIS A 41 24.51 16.30 -1.18
CA HIS A 41 23.61 17.42 -1.48
C HIS A 41 22.13 17.10 -1.22
N TYR A 42 21.86 16.02 -0.50
CA TYR A 42 20.52 15.66 -0.08
C TYR A 42 19.97 16.66 0.94
N ASP A 43 19.01 17.46 0.49
CA ASP A 43 18.13 18.24 1.37
C ASP A 43 16.96 17.34 1.75
N PRO A 44 16.78 17.01 3.05
CA PRO A 44 15.68 16.16 3.48
C PRO A 44 14.34 16.76 3.05
N SER A 45 13.62 16.03 2.21
CA SER A 45 12.28 16.35 1.75
C SER A 45 11.24 15.55 2.53
N ASP A 46 9.98 15.98 2.49
CA ASP A 46 8.88 15.28 3.18
C ASP A 46 8.61 13.86 2.60
N ASP A 47 9.15 13.54 1.41
CA ASP A 47 9.07 12.21 0.79
C ASP A 47 10.17 11.24 1.31
N ASP A 48 11.10 11.72 2.12
CA ASP A 48 12.24 10.95 2.59
C ASP A 48 11.92 10.12 3.82
N LEU A 49 12.44 8.89 3.85
CA LEU A 49 12.22 7.92 4.94
C LEU A 49 13.30 7.98 6.04
N THR A 50 13.91 9.15 6.24
CA THR A 50 14.93 9.33 7.29
C THR A 50 14.29 9.51 8.66
N PRO A 51 14.94 9.07 9.77
CA PRO A 51 14.40 9.24 11.11
C PRO A 51 14.02 10.69 11.47
N GLU A 52 14.73 11.66 10.89
CA GLU A 52 14.51 13.10 11.09
C GLU A 52 13.29 13.64 10.33
N THR A 53 12.88 13.01 9.21
CA THR A 53 11.73 13.39 8.38
C THR A 53 10.49 12.54 8.64
N LEU A 54 10.64 11.36 9.25
CA LEU A 54 9.52 10.50 9.61
C LEU A 54 8.59 11.16 10.64
N ILE A 55 7.31 11.24 10.32
CA ILE A 55 6.26 11.54 11.31
C ILE A 55 6.18 10.36 12.28
N PRO A 56 6.12 10.59 13.61
CA PRO A 56 5.88 9.53 14.57
C PRO A 56 4.52 8.85 14.29
N GLU A 57 4.56 7.65 13.71
CA GLU A 57 3.36 6.84 13.42
C GLU A 57 2.91 5.97 14.60
N ASP A 58 3.37 6.27 15.83
CA ASP A 58 2.91 5.57 17.04
C ASP A 58 1.44 5.87 17.39
N GLY A 59 0.81 6.81 16.65
CA GLY A 59 -0.56 7.26 16.84
C GLY A 59 -0.76 8.03 18.15
N ALA A 60 0.31 8.27 18.91
CA ALA A 60 0.28 9.01 20.14
C ALA A 60 0.66 10.47 19.85
N ARG A 61 -0.20 11.39 20.26
CA ARG A 61 0.13 12.82 20.24
C ARG A 61 1.42 13.02 21.03
N SER A 62 2.32 13.88 20.54
CA SER A 62 3.52 14.22 21.31
C SER A 62 3.12 14.85 22.66
N ALA A 63 3.95 14.69 23.70
CA ALA A 63 3.64 15.21 25.03
C ALA A 63 3.44 16.75 25.05
N ASP A 64 4.00 17.45 24.06
CA ASP A 64 3.92 18.90 23.89
C ASP A 64 2.80 19.35 22.94
N GLU A 65 2.12 18.43 22.25
CA GLU A 65 0.99 18.75 21.39
C GLU A 65 -0.24 19.08 22.24
N VAL A 66 -0.79 20.28 22.05
CA VAL A 66 -2.05 20.68 22.69
C VAL A 66 -3.16 19.75 22.20
N GLY A 67 -3.59 18.83 23.06
CA GLY A 67 -4.73 17.99 22.80
C GLY A 67 -5.99 18.83 22.55
N GLY A 68 -6.87 18.34 21.68
CA GLY A 68 -8.22 18.89 21.61
C GLY A 68 -8.88 18.77 22.98
N ASP A 69 -9.66 19.79 23.36
CA ASP A 69 -10.40 19.82 24.65
C ASP A 69 -11.47 18.73 24.75
N HIS A 70 -11.67 17.99 23.65
CA HIS A 70 -12.64 16.92 23.49
C HIS A 70 -12.01 15.81 22.64
N PRO A 71 -12.33 14.53 22.91
CA PRO A 71 -11.99 13.44 22.01
C PRO A 71 -12.50 13.75 20.59
N ALA A 72 -11.78 13.33 19.55
CA ALA A 72 -12.11 13.65 18.15
C ALA A 72 -13.51 13.14 17.72
N ASP A 73 -14.07 12.22 18.49
CA ASP A 73 -15.39 11.59 18.32
C ASP A 73 -16.52 12.29 19.09
N TRP A 74 -16.29 13.44 19.73
CA TRP A 74 -17.26 14.05 20.66
C TRP A 74 -18.11 15.19 20.12
N ASP A 75 -17.94 15.60 18.87
CA ASP A 75 -18.87 16.50 18.20
C ASP A 75 -20.06 15.72 17.61
N LEU A 76 -20.77 14.99 18.48
CA LEU A 76 -21.99 14.27 18.10
C LEU A 76 -23.21 15.17 18.30
N SER A 77 -24.02 15.30 17.24
CA SER A 77 -25.35 15.90 17.34
C SER A 77 -26.41 14.80 17.33
N VAL A 78 -27.51 15.03 18.05
CA VAL A 78 -28.68 14.13 17.97
C VAL A 78 -29.38 14.45 16.65
N VAL A 79 -29.35 13.47 15.75
CA VAL A 79 -29.97 13.49 14.43
C VAL A 79 -31.18 12.56 14.42
N ASP A 80 -32.12 12.80 13.51
CA ASP A 80 -33.24 11.89 13.28
C ASP A 80 -32.87 10.74 12.32
N GLU A 81 -33.79 9.83 12.04
CA GLU A 81 -33.58 8.67 11.16
C GLU A 81 -33.24 9.08 9.70
N ASP A 82 -33.77 10.21 9.25
CA ASP A 82 -33.60 10.68 7.88
C ASP A 82 -32.24 11.40 7.70
N ASP A 83 -31.67 11.90 8.80
CA ASP A 83 -30.37 12.57 8.85
C ASP A 83 -29.18 11.59 9.07
N ILE A 84 -29.46 10.31 9.37
CA ILE A 84 -28.45 9.26 9.50
C ILE A 84 -28.34 8.40 8.24
N GLY A 85 -27.20 8.47 7.56
CA GLY A 85 -26.92 7.67 6.36
C GLY A 85 -27.25 8.40 5.05
N GLY A 86 -27.70 7.66 4.04
CA GLY A 86 -27.99 8.20 2.69
C GLY A 86 -29.27 9.05 2.59
N GLY A 87 -30.00 9.19 3.70
CA GLY A 87 -31.27 9.91 3.78
C GLY A 87 -32.35 9.42 2.81
N ASN A 88 -33.35 10.27 2.56
CA ASN A 88 -34.38 10.04 1.55
C ASN A 88 -33.87 10.45 0.16
N GLY A 89 -33.69 9.49 -0.75
CA GLY A 89 -33.23 9.80 -2.10
C GLY A 89 -32.72 8.60 -2.88
N LEU A 90 -32.03 8.89 -3.98
CA LEU A 90 -31.23 7.90 -4.69
C LEU A 90 -29.92 7.70 -3.93
N ASP A 91 -29.45 6.45 -3.84
CA ASP A 91 -28.11 6.18 -3.33
C ASP A 91 -27.03 6.81 -4.23
N GLU A 92 -25.79 6.84 -3.75
CA GLU A 92 -24.67 7.47 -4.46
C GLU A 92 -24.42 6.81 -5.83
N ALA A 93 -24.72 5.52 -5.98
CA ALA A 93 -24.53 4.80 -7.24
C ALA A 93 -25.59 5.19 -8.28
N GLU A 94 -26.85 5.31 -7.86
CA GLU A 94 -27.95 5.79 -8.70
C GLU A 94 -27.80 7.30 -9.01
N LEU A 95 -27.29 8.09 -8.07
CA LEU A 95 -26.90 9.49 -8.32
C LEU A 95 -25.76 9.59 -9.33
N ALA A 96 -24.73 8.75 -9.23
CA ALA A 96 -23.60 8.76 -10.16
C ALA A 96 -24.02 8.43 -11.61
N ARG A 97 -25.10 7.66 -11.80
CA ARG A 97 -25.70 7.45 -13.13
C ARG A 97 -26.52 8.66 -13.60
N ARG A 98 -27.26 9.30 -12.69
CA ARG A 98 -28.14 10.43 -13.01
C ARG A 98 -27.38 11.74 -13.24
N ASP A 99 -26.38 11.99 -12.40
CA ASP A 99 -25.57 13.21 -12.36
C ASP A 99 -24.08 12.85 -12.14
N PRO A 100 -23.39 12.37 -13.19
CA PRO A 100 -21.98 12.00 -13.10
C PRO A 100 -21.08 13.21 -12.82
N LEU A 101 -19.98 13.00 -12.08
CA LEU A 101 -19.03 14.06 -11.73
C LEU A 101 -18.39 14.75 -12.95
N ASP A 102 -18.35 14.06 -14.10
CA ASP A 102 -17.82 14.58 -15.35
C ASP A 102 -18.88 15.27 -16.23
N GLY A 103 -20.12 15.38 -15.74
CA GLY A 103 -21.27 15.98 -16.42
C GLY A 103 -21.81 15.18 -17.61
N LYS A 104 -21.28 13.98 -17.89
CA LYS A 104 -21.68 13.19 -19.07
C LYS A 104 -22.64 12.08 -18.68
N ARG A 105 -23.94 12.36 -18.79
CA ARG A 105 -24.98 11.33 -18.59
C ARG A 105 -24.79 10.17 -19.56
N GLU A 106 -24.78 8.95 -19.03
CA GLU A 106 -24.88 7.75 -19.86
C GLU A 106 -26.26 7.75 -20.55
N ARG A 107 -26.24 7.51 -21.87
CA ARG A 107 -27.43 7.55 -22.73
C ARG A 107 -28.01 6.16 -22.90
#